data_AF-A0A218Q2Q9-F1
#
_entry.id   AF-A0A218Q2Q9-F1
#
_cell.length_a   1.000
_cell.length_b   1.000
_cell.length_c   1.000
_cell.angle_alpha   90.00
_cell.angle_beta   90.00
_cell.angle_gamma   90.00
#
_symmetry.space_group_name_H-M   'P 1'
#
loop_
_entity.id
_entity.type
_entity.pdbx_description
1 polymer ?
#
loop_
_entity_poly.entity_id
_entity_poly.type
_entity_poly.pdbx_seq_one_letter_code
_entity_poly.pdbx_strand_id
1 'polypeptide(L)' 'MIPMLILAWIVFVILLKIIKTTLKNALTIAAILILLNIGFGITPQDIWHQIMHIAQTISPN' A
#
# COMPACT_ATOMS: atom_id res chain seq x y z
N MET A 1 29.56 4.13 -21.62
CA MET A 1 30.22 4.29 -20.31
C MET A 1 29.75 3.18 -19.37
N ILE A 2 30.56 2.14 -19.18
CA ILE A 2 30.26 0.94 -18.36
C ILE A 2 29.71 1.23 -16.94
N PRO A 3 30.20 2.23 -16.16
CA PRO A 3 29.69 2.47 -14.81
C PRO A 3 28.21 2.88 -14.73
N MET A 4 27.68 3.53 -15.78
CA MET A 4 26.29 3.96 -15.81
C MET A 4 25.32 2.77 -15.94
N LEU A 5 25.74 1.72 -16.66
CA LEU A 5 24.95 0.51 -16.85
C LEU A 5 24.85 -0.31 -15.55
N ILE A 6 25.95 -0.36 -14.78
CA ILE A 6 26.01 -1.01 -13.47
C ILE A 6 25.08 -0.30 -12.47
N LEU A 7 25.09 1.03 -12.46
CA LEU A 7 24.24 1.81 -11.57
C LEU A 7 22.74 1.62 -11.90
N ALA A 8 22.39 1.65 -13.19
CA ALA A 8 21.02 1.39 -13.64
C ALA A 8 20.54 -0.01 -13.23
N TRP A 9 21.41 -1.03 -13.36
CA TRP A 9 21.09 -2.40 -12.94
C TRP A 9 20.82 -2.51 -11.44
N ILE A 10 21.62 -1.85 -10.59
CA ILE A 10 21.42 -1.84 -9.13
C ILE A 10 20.07 -1.22 -8.78
N VAL A 11 19.75 -0.05 -9.35
CA VAL A 11 18.47 0.62 -9.10
C VAL A 11 17.31 -0.24 -9.59
N PHE A 12 17.43 -0.88 -10.75
CA PHE A 12 16.41 -1.79 -11.28
C PHE A 12 16.16 -2.98 -10.35
N VAL A 13 17.21 -3.62 -9.83
CA VAL A 13 17.09 -4.73 -8.88
C VAL A 13 16.42 -4.26 -7.58
N ILE A 14 16.77 -3.08 -7.07
CA ILE A 14 16.13 -2.47 -5.89
C ILE A 14 14.64 -2.21 -6.16
N LEU A 15 14.30 -1.66 -7.32
CA LEU A 15 12.91 -1.39 -7.71
C LEU A 15 12.09 -2.68 -7.74
N LEU A 16 12.62 -3.74 -8.38
CA LEU A 16 11.97 -5.06 -8.39
C LEU A 16 11.81 -5.65 -6.98
N LYS A 17 12.78 -5.43 -6.09
CA LYS A 17 12.71 -5.87 -4.70
C LYS A 17 11.61 -5.12 -3.94
N ILE A 18 11.51 -3.80 -4.13
CA ILE A 18 10.47 -2.96 -3.53
C ILE A 18 9.10 -3.39 -4.04
N ILE A 19 8.93 -3.59 -5.35
CA ILE A 19 7.66 -4.05 -5.94
C ILE A 19 7.21 -5.37 -5.31
N LYS A 20 8.11 -6.36 -5.18
CA LYS A 20 7.78 -7.65 -4.55
C LYS A 20 7.38 -7.49 -3.08
N THR A 21 8.04 -6.61 -2.34
CA THR A 21 7.71 -6.31 -0.94
C THR A 21 6.35 -5.61 -0.83
N THR A 22 6.12 -4.57 -1.64
CA THR A 22 4.87 -3.83 -1.72
C THR A 22 3.72 -4.75 -2.13
N LEU A 23 3.93 -5.66 -3.07
CA LEU A 23 2.92 -6.60 -3.53
C LEU A 23 2.50 -7.56 -2.40
N LYS A 24 3.45 -8.08 -1.61
CA LYS A 24 3.13 -8.91 -0.45
C LYS A 24 2.33 -8.13 0.59
N ASN A 25 2.75 -6.91 0.92
CA ASN A 25 2.00 -6.08 1.86
C ASN A 25 0.61 -5.74 1.33
N ALA A 26 0.50 -5.34 0.07
CA ALA A 26 -0.76 -5.03 -0.59
C ALA A 26 -1.68 -6.25 -0.64
N LEU A 27 -1.14 -7.45 -0.87
CA LEU A 27 -1.90 -8.70 -0.85
C LEU A 27 -2.45 -9.01 0.54
N THR A 28 -1.64 -8.84 1.59
CA THR A 28 -2.09 -9.01 2.98
C THR A 28 -3.18 -8.01 3.33
N ILE A 29 -2.99 -6.73 2.97
CA ILE A 29 -4.00 -5.68 3.17
C ILE A 29 -5.27 -6.02 2.39
N ALA A 30 -5.16 -6.41 1.12
CA ALA A 30 -6.30 -6.83 0.31
C ALA A 30 -7.03 -8.04 0.91
N ALA A 31 -6.30 -9.04 1.41
CA ALA A 31 -6.88 -10.19 2.08
C ALA A 31 -7.67 -9.78 3.33
N ILE A 32 -7.13 -8.89 4.16
CA ILE A 32 -7.82 -8.33 5.34
C ILE A 32 -9.07 -7.54 4.91
N LEU A 33 -8.95 -6.67 3.91
CA LEU A 33 -10.06 -5.88 3.38
C LEU A 33 -11.18 -6.77 2.82
N ILE A 34 -10.82 -7.83 2.09
CA ILE A 34 -11.78 -8.81 1.56
C ILE A 34 -12.44 -9.57 2.70
N LEU A 35 -11.68 -10.00 3.72
CA LEU A 35 -12.23 -10.68 4.88
C LEU A 35 -13.22 -9.79 5.64
N LEU A 36 -12.88 -8.51 5.79
CA LEU A 36 -13.72 -7.51 6.44
C LEU A 36 -14.97 -7.19 5.60
N ASN A 37 -14.82 -7.14 4.27
CA ASN A 37 -15.94 -6.93 3.35
C ASN A 37 -16.92 -8.11 3.37
N ILE A 38 -16.42 -9.34 3.41
CA ILE A 38 -17.26 -10.54 3.46
C ILE A 38 -17.85 -10.75 4.86
N GLY A 39 -17.07 -10.51 5.92
CA GLY A 39 -17.50 -10.77 7.30
C GLY A 39 -18.37 -9.67 7.91
N PHE A 40 -18.16 -8.40 7.52
CA PHE A 40 -18.83 -7.25 8.11
C PHE A 40 -19.56 -6.37 7.08
N GLY A 41 -19.47 -6.67 5.78
CA GLY A 41 -20.11 -5.87 4.72
C GLY A 41 -19.43 -4.53 4.44
N ILE A 42 -18.30 -4.24 5.08
CA ILE A 42 -17.62 -2.93 5.02
C ILE A 42 -16.80 -2.85 3.74
N THR A 43 -17.01 -1.82 2.91
CA THR A 43 -16.17 -1.62 1.73
C THR A 43 -14.88 -0.87 2.08
N PRO A 44 -13.79 -1.05 1.31
CA PRO A 44 -12.58 -0.27 1.48
C PRO A 44 -12.81 1.25 1.42
N GLN A 45 -13.85 1.68 0.68
CA GLN A 45 -14.27 3.08 0.59
C GLN A 45 -14.80 3.60 1.93
N ASP A 46 -15.61 2.81 2.64
CA ASP A 46 -16.14 3.16 3.96
C ASP A 46 -15.02 3.33 4.99
N ILE A 47 -14.02 2.45 4.96
CA ILE A 47 -12.84 2.53 5.85
C ILE A 47 -12.09 3.83 5.59
N TRP A 48 -11.89 4.20 4.33
CA TRP A 48 -11.22 5.44 3.97
C TRP A 48 -12.01 6.67 4.43
N HIS A 49 -13.33 6.67 4.23
CA HIS A 49 -14.21 7.72 4.73
C HIS A 49 -14.14 7.85 6.25
N GLN A 50 -14.11 6.72 6.97
CA GLN A 50 -14.03 6.72 8.43
C GLN A 50 -12.68 7.23 8.93
N ILE A 51 -11.57 6.84 8.28
CA ILE A 51 -10.22 7.37 8.58
C ILE A 51 -10.18 8.88 8.35
N MET A 52 -10.74 9.36 7.24
CA MET A 52 -10.81 10.80 6.94
C MET A 52 -11.65 11.56 7.96
N HIS A 53 -12.80 11.01 8.36
CA HIS A 53 -13.63 11.59 9.40
C HIS A 53 -12.90 11.65 10.74
N ILE A 54 -12.22 10.58 11.13
CA ILE A 54 -11.39 10.56 12.34
C ILE A 54 -10.31 11.63 12.23
N ALA A 55 -9.52 11.65 11.16
CA ALA A 55 -8.46 12.63 10.91
C ALA A 55 -8.95 14.09 11.02
N GLN A 56 -10.16 14.37 10.53
CA GLN A 56 -10.79 15.68 10.67
C GLN A 56 -11.21 16.00 12.12
N THR A 57 -11.71 15.01 12.86
CA THR A 57 -12.07 15.20 14.28
C THR A 57 -10.86 15.36 15.21
N ILE A 58 -9.71 14.75 14.89
CA ILE A 58 -8.46 14.90 15.67
C ILE A 58 -7.61 16.09 15.24
N SER A 59 -7.87 16.68 14.07
CA SER A 59 -7.28 17.95 13.65
C SER A 59 -8.36 19.04 13.57
N PRO A 60 -8.97 19.44 14.70
CA PRO A 60 -9.75 20.67 14.72
C PRO A 60 -8.76 21.82 14.48
N ASN A 61 -9.04 22.59 13.44
CA ASN A 61 -8.30 23.79 13.07
C ASN A 61 -8.26 24.78 14.25
#